data_AF-R6ETB6-F1
#
_entry.id   AF-R6ETB6-F1
#
_cell.length_a   1.000
_cell.length_b   1.000
_cell.length_c   1.000
_cell.angle_alpha   90.00
_cell.angle_beta   90.00
_cell.angle_gamma   90.00
#
_symmetry.space_group_name_H-M   'P 1'
#
loop_
_entity.id
_entity.type
_entity.pdbx_description
1 polymer ?
#
loop_
_entity_poly.entity_id
_entity_poly.type
_entity_poly.pdbx_seq_one_letter_code
_entity_poly.pdbx_strand_id
1 'polypeptide(L)'
;MRIYVSVSSTKSQGLLYQAYKETVERRLEKANNLYQADVALLLGGWDYKLSRTAHKAKRIGVPYVIVPLGDLSPWNLKHPSSRWWLKKGCYQKTLVRDAACLIATTPMEKEQLLKLGWQGDVRLVRYPVYTKMATAQTMAEGIDIICRSALAEHERRLQAQIADMSDDLICRQLLTIYARIPHRDIPREAIDKLHQLLMADNYDEDLLAKEIGQLRLTSFSASLFQSMRDITQLTEGFMPLPPKEGKLAKRISQYVRD
;
A
#
# COMPACT_ATOMS: atom_id res chain seq x y z
N MET A 1 8.54 -9.30 -3.35
CA MET A 1 7.40 -8.47 -2.90
C MET A 1 7.41 -8.50 -1.39
N ARG A 2 7.65 -7.35 -0.77
CA ARG A 2 7.84 -7.20 0.67
C ARG A 2 6.49 -7.00 1.36
N ILE A 3 6.17 -7.88 2.30
CA ILE A 3 4.91 -7.85 3.04
C ILE A 3 5.15 -7.35 4.47
N TYR A 4 4.37 -6.38 4.91
CA TYR A 4 4.34 -5.96 6.31
C TYR A 4 3.21 -6.68 7.06
N VAL A 5 3.56 -7.49 8.06
CA VAL A 5 2.57 -8.24 8.86
C VAL A 5 2.26 -7.50 10.16
N SER A 6 0.99 -7.20 10.40
CA SER A 6 0.50 -6.63 11.66
C SER A 6 -0.50 -7.56 12.32
N VAL A 7 -0.33 -7.84 13.61
CA VAL A 7 -1.23 -8.70 14.38
C VAL A 7 -2.00 -7.88 15.41
N SER A 8 -3.29 -8.20 15.55
CA SER A 8 -4.19 -7.70 16.60
C SER A 8 -3.51 -7.76 17.97
N SER A 9 -3.62 -6.67 18.75
CA SER A 9 -3.00 -6.58 20.07
C SER A 9 -3.65 -7.51 21.10
N THR A 10 -4.94 -7.78 20.96
CA THR A 10 -5.71 -8.63 21.90
C THR A 10 -5.44 -10.12 21.71
N LYS A 11 -4.98 -10.53 20.52
CA LYS A 11 -4.78 -11.93 20.12
C LYS A 11 -3.34 -12.23 19.68
N SER A 12 -2.43 -11.26 19.83
CA SER A 12 -1.02 -11.41 19.42
C SER A 12 -0.33 -12.58 20.12
N GLN A 13 -0.72 -12.94 21.34
CA GLN A 13 -0.17 -14.07 22.08
C GLN A 13 -0.86 -15.41 21.76
N GLY A 14 -1.90 -15.41 20.92
CA GLY A 14 -2.61 -16.62 20.54
C GLY A 14 -1.74 -17.50 19.64
N LEU A 15 -1.63 -18.79 19.98
CA LEU A 15 -0.85 -19.79 19.24
C LEU A 15 -1.15 -19.79 17.74
N LEU A 16 -2.41 -19.60 17.37
CA LEU A 16 -2.89 -19.53 15.99
C LEU A 16 -2.33 -18.32 15.24
N TYR A 17 -2.38 -17.14 15.84
CA TYR A 17 -1.91 -15.92 15.19
C TYR A 17 -0.40 -15.92 15.04
N GLN A 18 0.33 -16.47 16.02
CA GLN A 18 1.79 -16.60 15.95
C GLN A 18 2.19 -17.62 14.88
N ALA A 19 1.59 -18.81 14.87
CA ALA A 19 1.89 -19.82 13.85
C ALA A 19 1.59 -19.32 12.43
N TYR A 20 0.50 -18.56 12.24
CA TYR A 20 0.19 -17.92 10.96
C TYR A 20 1.26 -16.90 10.57
N LYS A 21 1.56 -15.97 11.49
CA LYS A 21 2.57 -14.92 11.29
C LYS A 21 3.93 -15.53 10.95
N GLU A 22 4.40 -16.49 11.74
CA GLU A 22 5.68 -17.15 11.51
C GLU A 22 5.73 -17.86 10.16
N THR A 23 4.62 -18.50 9.74
CA THR A 23 4.58 -19.16 8.44
C THR A 23 4.75 -18.16 7.30
N VAL A 24 4.09 -17.01 7.40
CA VAL A 24 4.21 -15.91 6.43
C VAL A 24 5.63 -15.34 6.46
N GLU A 25 6.15 -15.00 7.65
CA GLU A 25 7.47 -14.36 7.79
C GLU A 25 8.64 -15.28 7.39
N ARG A 26 8.49 -16.61 7.48
CA ARG A 26 9.51 -17.57 7.04
C ARG A 26 9.48 -17.85 5.54
N ARG A 27 8.33 -17.71 4.89
CA ARG A 27 8.13 -18.12 3.48
C ARG A 27 8.01 -16.95 2.51
N LEU A 28 7.64 -15.77 2.98
CA LEU A 28 7.47 -14.56 2.18
C LEU A 28 8.44 -13.48 2.67
N GLU A 29 8.87 -12.61 1.75
CA GLU A 29 9.77 -11.51 2.06
C GLU A 29 9.10 -10.52 3.03
N LYS A 30 9.74 -10.29 4.17
CA LYS A 30 9.21 -9.42 5.22
C LYS A 30 9.70 -7.99 5.06
N ALA A 31 8.78 -7.04 5.13
CA ALA A 31 9.10 -5.63 5.34
C ALA A 31 9.28 -5.32 6.83
N ASN A 32 10.38 -4.67 7.20
CA ASN A 32 10.63 -4.23 8.59
C ASN A 32 9.72 -3.07 9.01
N ASN A 33 9.30 -2.25 8.05
CA ASN A 33 8.43 -1.11 8.26
C ASN A 33 7.37 -1.04 7.18
N LEU A 34 6.21 -0.50 7.53
CA LEU A 34 5.10 -0.28 6.62
C LEU A 34 5.48 0.59 5.41
N TYR A 35 6.42 1.53 5.56
CA TYR A 35 6.89 2.34 4.43
C TYR A 35 7.63 1.50 3.37
N GLN A 36 8.33 0.44 3.77
CA GLN A 36 9.08 -0.44 2.85
C GLN A 36 8.23 -1.59 2.32
N ALA A 37 6.93 -1.59 2.64
CA ALA A 37 6.02 -2.67 2.29
C ALA A 37 5.35 -2.36 0.95
N ASP A 38 5.22 -3.40 0.13
CA ASP A 38 4.42 -3.34 -1.08
C ASP A 38 2.95 -3.63 -0.73
N VAL A 39 2.71 -4.54 0.22
CA VAL A 39 1.39 -4.88 0.76
C VAL A 39 1.44 -5.04 2.28
N ALA A 40 0.41 -4.57 2.97
CA ALA A 40 0.24 -4.80 4.41
C ALA A 40 -0.76 -5.94 4.68
N LEU A 41 -0.33 -6.96 5.42
CA LEU A 41 -1.17 -8.08 5.86
C LEU A 41 -1.60 -7.87 7.32
N LEU A 42 -2.89 -7.71 7.55
CA LEU A 42 -3.48 -7.46 8.86
C LEU A 42 -4.13 -8.74 9.38
N LEU A 43 -3.55 -9.34 10.43
CA LEU A 43 -4.04 -10.56 11.05
C LEU A 43 -4.95 -10.24 12.24
N GLY A 44 -6.21 -10.63 12.10
CA GLY A 44 -7.30 -10.47 13.04
C GLY A 44 -8.37 -9.48 12.60
N GLY A 45 -9.34 -9.31 13.47
CA GLY A 45 -10.46 -8.39 13.31
C GLY A 45 -10.65 -7.51 14.53
N TRP A 46 -11.40 -6.42 14.34
CA TRP A 46 -11.93 -5.59 15.43
C TRP A 46 -10.91 -4.98 16.40
N ASP A 47 -9.67 -4.77 15.98
CA ASP A 47 -8.58 -4.26 16.83
C ASP A 47 -8.14 -2.83 16.44
N TYR A 48 -7.91 -1.99 17.44
CA TYR A 48 -7.55 -0.58 17.25
C TYR A 48 -6.16 -0.41 16.63
N LYS A 49 -5.19 -1.26 16.99
CA LYS A 49 -3.85 -1.25 16.39
C LYS A 49 -3.96 -1.58 14.90
N LEU A 50 -4.77 -2.56 14.52
CA LEU A 50 -5.00 -2.88 13.10
C LEU A 50 -5.66 -1.73 12.34
N SER A 51 -6.66 -1.06 12.94
CA SER A 51 -7.30 0.12 12.33
C SER A 51 -6.33 1.27 12.12
N ARG A 52 -5.46 1.56 13.10
CA ARG A 52 -4.40 2.58 12.94
C ARG A 52 -3.40 2.20 11.85
N THR A 53 -3.00 0.93 11.79
CA THR A 53 -2.08 0.44 10.75
C THR A 53 -2.72 0.58 9.38
N ALA A 54 -3.98 0.18 9.19
CA ALA A 54 -4.71 0.32 7.94
C ALA A 54 -4.86 1.79 7.51
N HIS A 55 -5.21 2.68 8.43
CA HIS A 55 -5.31 4.10 8.14
C HIS A 55 -3.95 4.70 7.77
N LYS A 56 -2.87 4.24 8.40
CA LYS A 56 -1.51 4.62 8.02
C LYS A 56 -1.15 4.08 6.64
N ALA A 57 -1.45 2.81 6.33
CA ALA A 57 -1.20 2.17 5.04
C ALA A 57 -1.90 2.94 3.91
N LYS A 58 -3.19 3.28 4.10
CA LYS A 58 -3.95 4.09 3.15
C LYS A 58 -3.34 5.46 2.90
N ARG A 59 -2.90 6.16 3.96
CA ARG A 59 -2.27 7.49 3.82
C ARG A 59 -0.96 7.47 3.06
N ILE A 60 -0.25 6.34 3.07
CA ILE A 60 1.02 6.20 2.36
C ILE A 60 0.89 5.51 1.00
N GLY A 61 -0.33 5.13 0.58
CA GLY A 61 -0.54 4.42 -0.69
C GLY A 61 -0.19 2.93 -0.67
N VAL A 62 -0.15 2.29 0.50
CA VAL A 62 0.06 0.83 0.59
C VAL A 62 -1.30 0.12 0.68
N PRO A 63 -1.63 -0.78 -0.28
CA PRO A 63 -2.82 -1.61 -0.16
C PRO A 63 -2.66 -2.61 0.99
N TYR A 64 -3.77 -2.94 1.63
CA TYR A 64 -3.76 -3.88 2.75
C TYR A 64 -4.82 -4.97 2.59
N VAL A 65 -4.47 -6.15 3.07
CA VAL A 65 -5.27 -7.38 3.05
C VAL A 65 -5.54 -7.79 4.49
N ILE A 66 -6.77 -8.19 4.80
CA ILE A 66 -7.15 -8.61 6.15
C ILE A 66 -7.35 -10.11 6.19
N VAL A 67 -6.81 -10.76 7.21
CA VAL A 67 -7.03 -12.16 7.54
C VAL A 67 -7.73 -12.23 8.90
N PRO A 68 -9.08 -12.29 8.94
CA PRO A 68 -9.82 -12.20 10.18
C PRO A 68 -9.66 -13.38 11.15
N LEU A 69 -9.31 -14.58 10.67
CA LEU A 69 -9.06 -15.77 11.51
C LEU A 69 -10.23 -16.13 12.47
N GLY A 70 -11.46 -15.85 12.06
CA GLY A 70 -12.67 -16.07 12.84
C GLY A 70 -13.08 -14.90 13.73
N ASP A 71 -12.29 -13.82 13.79
CA ASP A 71 -12.65 -12.62 14.57
C ASP A 71 -13.93 -11.96 14.07
N LEU A 72 -14.16 -11.98 12.76
CA LEU A 72 -15.37 -11.42 12.14
C LEU A 72 -16.62 -12.30 12.30
N SER A 73 -16.53 -13.44 12.99
CA SER A 73 -17.64 -14.37 13.15
C SER A 73 -18.78 -13.82 14.03
N PRO A 74 -20.04 -14.25 13.81
CA PRO A 74 -21.19 -13.89 14.66
C PRO A 74 -21.04 -14.22 16.14
N TRP A 75 -20.23 -15.23 16.49
CA TRP A 75 -19.99 -15.64 17.87
C TRP A 75 -19.16 -14.58 18.64
N ASN A 76 -18.08 -14.11 18.01
CA ASN A 76 -17.27 -13.02 18.56
C ASN A 76 -18.00 -11.67 18.52
N LEU A 77 -18.97 -11.50 17.61
CA LEU A 77 -19.86 -10.33 17.58
C LEU A 77 -20.85 -10.28 18.76
N LYS A 78 -21.13 -11.41 19.44
CA LYS A 78 -22.15 -11.52 20.50
C LYS A 78 -21.59 -11.44 21.94
N HIS A 79 -20.27 -11.38 22.13
CA HIS A 79 -19.63 -11.25 23.45
C HIS A 79 -18.84 -9.93 23.59
N PRO A 80 -19.50 -8.79 23.85
CA PRO A 80 -18.83 -7.51 23.99
C PRO A 80 -18.44 -7.24 25.45
N SER A 81 -17.16 -7.37 25.79
CA SER A 81 -16.60 -6.71 26.97
C SER A 81 -16.52 -5.19 26.70
N SER A 82 -17.52 -4.45 27.21
CA SER A 82 -17.65 -2.99 27.38
C SER A 82 -17.55 -2.04 26.14
N ARG A 83 -18.50 -1.09 26.07
CA ARG A 83 -18.59 0.07 25.13
C ARG A 83 -18.35 -0.24 23.64
N TRP A 84 -18.84 -1.38 23.18
CA TRP A 84 -18.58 -1.97 21.86
C TRP A 84 -19.33 -1.30 20.68
N TRP A 85 -20.50 -0.69 20.90
CA TRP A 85 -21.31 -0.08 19.84
C TRP A 85 -20.67 1.17 19.20
N LEU A 86 -19.94 1.99 19.99
CA LEU A 86 -19.16 3.12 19.49
C LEU A 86 -17.94 2.67 18.67
N LYS A 87 -17.32 1.54 19.04
CA LYS A 87 -16.22 0.92 18.28
C LYS A 87 -16.72 0.34 16.95
N LYS A 88 -17.96 -0.17 16.92
CA LYS A 88 -18.67 -0.71 15.73
C LYS A 88 -19.00 0.34 14.67
N GLY A 89 -19.32 1.56 15.09
CA GLY A 89 -19.84 2.61 14.20
C GLY A 89 -18.84 3.12 13.16
N CYS A 90 -17.61 3.46 13.56
CA CYS A 90 -16.76 4.32 12.72
C CYS A 90 -15.48 3.65 12.21
N TYR A 91 -14.70 3.01 13.07
CA TYR A 91 -13.37 2.49 12.68
C TYR A 91 -13.43 1.14 11.96
N GLN A 92 -14.40 0.31 12.35
CA GLN A 92 -14.44 -1.10 11.95
C GLN A 92 -15.05 -1.28 10.56
N LYS A 93 -16.15 -0.57 10.26
CA LYS A 93 -16.70 -0.52 8.89
C LYS A 93 -15.69 0.04 7.90
N THR A 94 -14.97 1.11 8.29
CA THR A 94 -13.97 1.74 7.43
C THR A 94 -12.77 0.82 7.17
N LEU A 95 -12.27 0.11 8.20
CA LEU A 95 -11.18 -0.87 8.07
C LEU A 95 -11.51 -1.97 7.06
N VAL A 96 -12.70 -2.56 7.16
CA VAL A 96 -13.06 -3.70 6.32
C VAL A 96 -13.53 -3.24 4.93
N ARG A 97 -14.19 -2.09 4.82
CA ARG A 97 -14.63 -1.52 3.54
C ARG A 97 -13.47 -1.12 2.64
N ASP A 98 -12.44 -0.51 3.21
CA ASP A 98 -11.32 0.04 2.44
C ASP A 98 -10.21 -1.00 2.18
N ALA A 99 -10.38 -2.25 2.66
CA ALA A 99 -9.43 -3.33 2.46
C ALA A 99 -9.40 -3.76 0.98
N ALA A 100 -8.21 -4.06 0.46
CA ALA A 100 -8.06 -4.51 -0.92
C ALA A 100 -8.65 -5.93 -1.12
N CYS A 101 -8.50 -6.79 -0.12
CA CYS A 101 -9.01 -8.17 -0.13
C CYS A 101 -9.22 -8.65 1.31
N LEU A 102 -10.19 -9.56 1.49
CA LEU A 102 -10.32 -10.37 2.70
C LEU A 102 -9.90 -11.81 2.42
N ILE A 103 -9.08 -12.39 3.29
CA ILE A 103 -8.68 -13.80 3.20
C ILE A 103 -9.45 -14.60 4.26
N ALA A 104 -10.42 -15.39 3.81
CA ALA A 104 -11.06 -16.39 4.64
C ALA A 104 -10.18 -17.63 4.77
N THR A 105 -10.10 -18.19 5.98
CA THR A 105 -9.34 -19.41 6.27
C THR A 105 -10.15 -20.70 6.09
N THR A 106 -11.47 -20.58 6.20
CA THR A 106 -12.41 -21.69 6.03
C THR A 106 -13.56 -21.28 5.09
N PRO A 107 -14.19 -22.23 4.39
CA PRO A 107 -15.37 -21.96 3.55
C PRO A 107 -16.51 -21.37 4.37
N MET A 108 -16.68 -21.85 5.60
CA MET A 108 -17.66 -21.32 6.55
C MET A 108 -17.39 -19.85 6.85
N GLU A 109 -16.13 -19.46 7.11
CA GLU A 109 -15.76 -18.06 7.31
C GLU A 109 -16.01 -17.23 6.04
N LYS A 110 -15.70 -17.75 4.85
CA LYS A 110 -16.01 -17.09 3.59
C LYS A 110 -17.51 -16.80 3.46
N GLU A 111 -18.35 -17.80 3.70
CA GLU A 111 -19.80 -17.65 3.64
C GLU A 111 -20.31 -16.64 4.68
N GLN A 112 -19.75 -16.65 5.89
CA GLN A 112 -20.09 -15.66 6.92
C GLN A 112 -19.72 -14.23 6.51
N LEU A 113 -18.54 -14.03 5.94
CA LEU A 113 -18.11 -12.72 5.44
C LEU A 113 -19.03 -12.19 4.34
N LEU A 114 -19.47 -13.06 3.43
CA LEU A 114 -20.43 -12.71 2.38
C LEU A 114 -21.80 -12.36 2.98
N LYS A 115 -22.29 -13.15 3.96
CA LYS A 115 -23.54 -12.88 4.68
C LYS A 115 -23.52 -11.57 5.48
N LEU A 116 -22.34 -11.15 5.94
CA LEU A 116 -22.17 -9.85 6.61
C LEU A 116 -22.28 -8.64 5.64
N GLY A 117 -22.52 -8.90 4.35
CA GLY A 117 -22.79 -7.87 3.35
C GLY A 117 -21.53 -7.19 2.84
N TRP A 118 -20.39 -7.86 2.92
CA TRP A 118 -19.15 -7.30 2.40
C TRP A 118 -19.11 -7.39 0.87
N GLN A 119 -18.84 -6.26 0.21
CA GLN A 119 -18.98 -6.10 -1.24
C GLN A 119 -17.67 -6.22 -2.04
N GLY A 120 -16.52 -6.45 -1.39
CA GLY A 120 -15.23 -6.57 -2.09
C GLY A 120 -14.87 -7.99 -2.54
N ASP A 121 -13.57 -8.24 -2.78
CA ASP A 121 -12.96 -9.55 -3.08
C ASP A 121 -12.63 -10.46 -1.85
N VAL A 122 -13.43 -11.52 -1.61
CA VAL A 122 -13.22 -12.50 -0.52
C VAL A 122 -12.60 -13.75 -1.09
N ARG A 123 -11.35 -14.01 -0.73
CA ARG A 123 -10.59 -15.17 -1.21
C ARG A 123 -10.41 -16.20 -0.10
N LEU A 124 -10.38 -17.47 -0.48
CA LEU A 124 -10.21 -18.58 0.46
C LEU A 124 -8.76 -19.06 0.41
N VAL A 125 -8.07 -19.03 1.54
CA VAL A 125 -6.77 -19.68 1.72
C VAL A 125 -6.85 -20.58 2.93
N ARG A 126 -6.69 -21.89 2.73
CA ARG A 126 -6.81 -22.85 3.82
C ARG A 126 -5.67 -22.68 4.82
N TYR A 127 -6.03 -22.59 6.10
CA TYR A 127 -5.07 -22.51 7.18
C TYR A 127 -4.69 -23.91 7.68
N PRO A 128 -3.42 -24.35 7.57
CA PRO A 128 -3.00 -25.72 7.92
C PRO A 128 -3.28 -26.12 9.36
N VAL A 129 -3.30 -25.16 10.29
CA VAL A 129 -3.56 -25.45 11.71
C VAL A 129 -5.03 -25.77 11.96
N TYR A 130 -5.96 -25.18 11.20
CA TYR A 130 -7.39 -25.53 11.29
C TYR A 130 -7.73 -26.76 10.46
N THR A 131 -7.12 -26.89 9.29
CA THR A 131 -7.44 -27.94 8.34
C THR A 131 -6.17 -28.69 7.98
N LYS A 132 -6.09 -29.98 8.32
CA LYS A 132 -5.05 -30.92 7.84
C LYS A 132 -5.04 -31.11 6.31
N MET A 133 -5.92 -30.40 5.59
CA MET A 133 -6.12 -30.45 4.15
C MET A 133 -5.20 -29.51 3.37
N ALA A 134 -4.38 -28.69 4.04
CA ALA A 134 -3.46 -27.77 3.39
C ALA A 134 -2.11 -27.77 4.10
N THR A 135 -1.04 -27.51 3.35
CA THR A 135 0.32 -27.39 3.88
C THR A 135 0.68 -25.91 4.08
N ALA A 136 1.65 -25.65 4.95
CA ALA A 136 2.17 -24.30 5.16
C ALA A 136 2.71 -23.63 3.89
N GLN A 137 3.17 -24.44 2.93
CA GLN A 137 3.60 -23.97 1.61
C GLN A 137 2.40 -23.51 0.76
N THR A 138 1.39 -24.36 0.60
CA THR A 138 0.18 -24.00 -0.18
C THR A 138 -0.53 -22.76 0.36
N MET A 139 -0.50 -22.56 1.69
CA MET A 139 -1.01 -21.34 2.31
C MET A 139 -0.19 -20.11 1.93
N ALA A 140 1.15 -20.19 2.00
CA ALA A 140 2.03 -19.08 1.67
C ALA A 140 1.91 -18.68 0.19
N GLU A 141 1.87 -19.66 -0.71
CA GLU A 141 1.64 -19.45 -2.15
C GLU A 141 0.28 -18.77 -2.39
N GLY A 142 -0.78 -19.25 -1.73
CA GLY A 142 -2.10 -18.61 -1.81
C GLY A 142 -2.09 -17.16 -1.33
N ILE A 143 -1.41 -16.86 -0.22
CA ILE A 143 -1.27 -15.49 0.29
C ILE A 143 -0.48 -14.61 -0.70
N ASP A 144 0.62 -15.13 -1.26
CA ASP A 144 1.45 -14.40 -2.23
C ASP A 144 0.64 -14.00 -3.48
N ILE A 145 -0.09 -14.96 -4.06
CA ILE A 145 -0.97 -14.73 -5.22
C ILE A 145 -2.01 -13.63 -4.91
N ILE A 146 -2.62 -13.68 -3.73
CA ILE A 146 -3.64 -12.71 -3.33
C ILE A 146 -3.02 -11.32 -3.14
N CYS A 147 -1.90 -11.24 -2.43
CA CYS A 147 -1.20 -9.99 -2.20
C CYS A 147 -0.73 -9.36 -3.52
N ARG A 148 -0.18 -10.15 -4.46
CA ARG A 148 0.20 -9.67 -5.80
C ARG A 148 -1.00 -9.17 -6.58
N SER A 149 -2.11 -9.89 -6.54
CA SER A 149 -3.35 -9.45 -7.19
C SER A 149 -3.89 -8.15 -6.59
N ALA A 150 -3.82 -8.00 -5.27
CA ALA A 150 -4.23 -6.79 -4.56
C ALA A 150 -3.33 -5.60 -4.90
N LEU A 151 -2.02 -5.83 -5.01
CA LEU A 151 -1.04 -4.82 -5.43
C LEU A 151 -1.31 -4.39 -6.87
N ALA A 152 -1.44 -5.33 -7.80
CA ALA A 152 -1.67 -5.03 -9.22
C ALA A 152 -2.99 -4.25 -9.46
N GLU A 153 -4.06 -4.55 -8.73
CA GLU A 153 -5.31 -3.77 -8.79
C GLU A 153 -5.15 -2.38 -8.17
N HIS A 154 -4.33 -2.25 -7.12
CA HIS A 154 -4.03 -0.95 -6.55
C HIS A 154 -3.22 -0.07 -7.51
N GLU A 155 -2.18 -0.62 -8.13
CA GLU A 155 -1.35 0.07 -9.12
C GLU A 155 -2.15 0.48 -10.36
N ARG A 156 -3.02 -0.40 -10.87
CA ARG A 156 -3.93 -0.06 -11.98
C ARG A 156 -4.84 1.12 -11.65
N ARG A 157 -5.43 1.14 -10.45
CA ARG A 157 -6.28 2.27 -10.02
C ARG A 157 -5.48 3.55 -9.86
N LEU A 158 -4.26 3.47 -9.32
CA LEU A 158 -3.38 4.63 -9.20
C LEU A 158 -3.01 5.18 -10.60
N GLN A 159 -2.66 4.32 -11.54
CA GLN A 159 -2.35 4.71 -12.92
C GLN A 159 -3.56 5.33 -13.61
N ALA A 160 -4.76 4.78 -13.43
CA ALA A 160 -5.99 5.37 -13.97
C ALA A 160 -6.28 6.75 -13.38
N GLN A 161 -6.06 6.94 -12.06
CA GLN A 161 -6.19 8.26 -11.43
C GLN A 161 -5.16 9.26 -11.96
N ILE A 162 -3.91 8.85 -12.12
CA ILE A 162 -2.85 9.70 -12.68
C ILE A 162 -3.19 10.07 -14.14
N ALA A 163 -3.72 9.13 -14.92
CA ALA A 163 -4.12 9.38 -16.30
C ALA A 163 -5.29 10.36 -16.42
N ASP A 164 -6.22 10.34 -15.46
CA ASP A 164 -7.36 11.28 -15.35
C ASP A 164 -6.91 12.69 -14.90
N MET A 165 -5.81 12.79 -14.15
CA MET A 165 -5.30 14.06 -13.64
C MET A 165 -4.57 14.90 -14.69
N SER A 166 -3.92 14.26 -15.67
CA SER A 166 -3.12 14.93 -16.68
C SER A 166 -2.90 14.02 -17.88
N ASP A 167 -2.93 14.60 -19.10
CA ASP A 167 -2.56 13.90 -20.33
C ASP A 167 -1.06 13.97 -20.64
N ASP A 168 -0.36 14.93 -20.06
CA ASP A 168 1.06 15.17 -20.28
C ASP A 168 1.94 14.08 -19.65
N LEU A 169 2.90 13.57 -20.42
CA LEU A 169 3.75 12.45 -20.01
C LEU A 169 4.70 12.82 -18.87
N ILE A 170 5.19 14.07 -18.83
CA ILE A 170 6.07 14.58 -17.79
C ILE A 170 5.28 14.73 -16.50
N CYS A 171 4.08 15.34 -16.54
CA CYS A 171 3.18 15.45 -15.39
C CYS A 171 2.77 14.07 -14.84
N ARG A 172 2.42 13.11 -15.71
CA ARG A 172 2.13 11.73 -15.29
C ARG A 172 3.32 11.07 -14.60
N GLN A 173 4.53 11.28 -15.11
CA GLN A 173 5.74 10.74 -14.49
C GLN A 173 6.05 11.42 -13.14
N LEU A 174 5.87 12.74 -13.03
CA LEU A 174 5.99 13.48 -11.77
C LEU A 174 5.00 12.98 -10.71
N LEU A 175 3.74 12.79 -11.08
CA LEU A 175 2.71 12.21 -10.20
C LEU A 175 3.07 10.79 -9.76
N THR A 176 3.63 9.99 -10.67
CA THR A 176 4.09 8.62 -10.37
C THR A 176 5.21 8.62 -9.34
N ILE A 177 6.20 9.49 -9.48
CA ILE A 177 7.29 9.63 -8.51
C ILE A 177 6.76 10.18 -7.18
N TYR A 178 5.85 11.17 -7.23
CA TYR A 178 5.21 11.74 -6.05
C TYR A 178 4.48 10.68 -5.22
N ALA A 179 3.72 9.80 -5.88
CA ALA A 179 3.02 8.70 -5.23
C ALA A 179 3.97 7.72 -4.49
N ARG A 180 5.23 7.61 -4.91
CA ARG A 180 6.24 6.75 -4.27
C ARG A 180 6.97 7.38 -3.09
N ILE A 181 6.89 8.70 -2.89
CA ILE A 181 7.55 9.40 -1.78
C ILE A 181 7.25 8.80 -0.40
N PRO A 182 5.99 8.43 -0.07
CA PRO A 182 5.69 7.82 1.21
C PRO A 182 6.40 6.49 1.44
N HIS A 183 6.66 5.71 0.38
CA HIS A 183 7.33 4.40 0.46
C HIS A 183 8.83 4.52 0.79
N ARG A 184 9.42 5.72 0.62
CA ARG A 184 10.85 5.96 0.84
C ARG A 184 11.73 5.03 -0.03
N ASP A 185 11.21 4.69 -1.20
CA ASP A 185 11.78 3.74 -2.13
C ASP A 185 11.38 4.17 -3.56
N ILE A 186 12.22 4.99 -4.17
CA ILE A 186 12.04 5.51 -5.51
C ILE A 186 13.05 4.79 -6.40
N PRO A 187 12.61 3.98 -7.38
CA PRO A 187 13.54 3.35 -8.31
C PRO A 187 14.24 4.41 -9.16
N ARG A 188 15.56 4.26 -9.37
CA ARG A 188 16.33 5.10 -10.28
C ARG A 188 15.73 5.11 -11.69
N GLU A 189 15.19 3.99 -12.17
CA GLU A 189 14.48 3.90 -13.46
C GLU A 189 13.35 4.94 -13.61
N ALA A 190 12.65 5.28 -12.51
CA ALA A 190 11.60 6.29 -12.56
C ALA A 190 12.17 7.70 -12.75
N ILE A 191 13.35 7.96 -12.19
CA ILE A 191 14.08 9.21 -12.36
C ILE A 191 14.66 9.30 -13.77
N ASP A 192 15.27 8.22 -14.25
CA ASP A 192 15.86 8.15 -15.59
C ASP A 192 14.80 8.32 -16.68
N LYS A 193 13.62 7.73 -16.50
CA LYS A 193 12.48 7.94 -17.40
C LYS A 193 12.05 9.41 -17.43
N LEU A 194 12.00 10.08 -16.28
CA LEU A 194 11.68 11.52 -16.23
C LEU A 194 12.77 12.34 -16.93
N HIS A 195 14.04 12.00 -16.70
CA HIS A 195 15.17 12.62 -17.38
C HIS A 195 15.05 12.48 -18.91
N GLN A 196 14.76 11.28 -19.41
CA GLN A 196 14.56 11.04 -20.84
C GLN A 196 13.41 11.85 -21.41
N LEU A 197 12.27 11.94 -20.71
CA LEU A 197 11.13 12.75 -21.17
C LEU A 197 11.49 14.24 -21.25
N LEU A 198 12.22 14.77 -20.27
CA LEU A 198 12.68 16.15 -20.28
C LEU A 198 13.72 16.45 -21.37
N MET A 199 14.53 15.45 -21.76
CA MET A 199 15.51 15.57 -22.84
C MET A 199 14.91 15.41 -24.24
N ALA A 200 13.90 14.55 -24.38
CA ALA A 200 13.39 14.11 -25.67
C ALA A 200 12.34 15.04 -26.27
N ASP A 201 11.57 15.74 -25.43
CA ASP A 201 10.44 16.55 -25.88
C ASP A 201 10.78 18.04 -25.92
N ASN A 202 10.39 18.70 -27.01
CA ASN A 202 10.31 20.16 -27.08
C ASN A 202 9.00 20.62 -26.42
N TYR A 203 8.88 20.36 -25.11
CA TYR A 203 7.70 20.72 -24.34
C TYR A 203 7.64 22.25 -24.11
N ASP A 204 6.43 22.79 -24.03
CA ASP A 204 6.23 24.19 -23.67
C ASP A 204 6.42 24.37 -22.16
N GLU A 205 7.49 25.07 -21.78
CA GLU A 205 7.90 25.26 -20.39
C GLU A 205 6.82 25.98 -19.55
N ASP A 206 6.19 27.01 -20.13
CA ASP A 206 5.20 27.83 -19.46
C ASP A 206 3.90 27.06 -19.22
N LEU A 207 3.46 26.30 -20.23
CA LEU A 207 2.28 25.44 -20.11
C LEU A 207 2.50 24.33 -19.09
N LEU A 208 3.66 23.67 -19.12
CA LEU A 208 4.00 22.60 -18.19
C LEU A 208 4.12 23.13 -16.75
N ALA A 209 4.76 24.29 -16.55
CA ALA A 209 4.84 24.93 -15.24
C ALA A 209 3.46 25.26 -14.67
N LYS A 210 2.55 25.76 -15.52
CA LYS A 210 1.15 26.05 -15.16
C LYS A 210 0.40 24.78 -14.75
N GLU A 211 0.54 23.69 -15.51
CA GLU A 211 -0.10 22.41 -15.19
C GLU A 211 0.44 21.81 -13.88
N ILE A 212 1.76 21.81 -13.68
CA ILE A 212 2.39 21.41 -12.41
C ILE A 212 1.83 22.21 -11.23
N GLY A 213 1.58 23.51 -11.44
CA GLY A 213 0.92 24.39 -10.47
C GLY A 213 -0.52 23.96 -10.13
N GLN A 214 -1.32 23.63 -11.15
CA GLN A 214 -2.70 23.14 -10.98
C GLN A 214 -2.75 21.80 -10.23
N LEU A 215 -1.80 20.90 -10.50
CA LEU A 215 -1.62 19.63 -9.80
C LEU A 215 -1.06 19.80 -8.37
N ARG A 216 -0.72 21.03 -7.95
CA ARG A 216 -0.12 21.36 -6.65
C ARG A 216 1.22 20.65 -6.40
N LEU A 217 1.97 20.38 -7.48
CA LEU A 217 3.26 19.70 -7.41
C LEU A 217 4.46 20.64 -7.44
N THR A 218 4.29 21.95 -7.60
CA THR A 218 5.39 22.92 -7.81
C THR A 218 6.55 22.77 -6.82
N SER A 219 6.27 22.77 -5.51
CA SER A 219 7.35 22.64 -4.51
C SER A 219 7.98 21.24 -4.50
N PHE A 220 7.22 20.22 -4.88
CA PHE A 220 7.74 18.86 -4.99
C PHE A 220 8.64 18.73 -6.22
N SER A 221 8.14 19.13 -7.40
CA SER A 221 8.86 19.08 -8.67
C SER A 221 10.17 19.86 -8.60
N ALA A 222 10.16 21.08 -8.05
CA ALA A 222 11.38 21.86 -7.86
C ALA A 222 12.42 21.16 -6.95
N SER A 223 11.99 20.51 -5.88
CA SER A 223 12.89 19.72 -5.03
C SER A 223 13.36 18.41 -5.68
N LEU A 224 12.52 17.79 -6.52
CA LEU A 224 12.90 16.61 -7.30
C LEU A 224 13.96 16.98 -8.35
N PHE A 225 13.78 18.09 -9.06
CA PHE A 225 14.75 18.57 -10.04
C PHE A 225 16.11 18.90 -9.40
N GLN A 226 16.12 19.42 -8.16
CA GLN A 226 17.36 19.56 -7.41
C GLN A 226 18.03 18.20 -7.18
N SER A 227 17.27 17.20 -6.73
CA SER A 227 17.82 15.85 -6.56
C SER A 227 18.32 15.26 -7.88
N MET A 228 17.62 15.50 -8.99
CA MET A 228 18.02 15.03 -10.32
C MET A 228 19.29 15.71 -10.82
N ARG A 229 19.49 17.00 -10.54
CA ARG A 229 20.76 17.69 -10.83
C ARG A 229 21.94 16.98 -10.18
N ASP A 230 21.79 16.65 -8.89
CA ASP A 230 22.86 16.01 -8.13
C ASP A 230 23.12 14.57 -8.60
N ILE A 231 22.08 13.85 -9.03
CA ILE A 231 22.14 12.40 -9.36
C ILE A 231 22.46 12.13 -10.84
N THR A 232 21.82 12.87 -11.75
CA THR A 232 21.84 12.63 -13.21
C THR A 232 22.60 13.72 -13.98
N GLN A 233 23.11 14.75 -13.30
CA GLN A 233 23.75 15.93 -13.91
C GLN A 233 22.87 16.69 -14.91
N LEU A 234 21.54 16.56 -14.81
CA LEU A 234 20.60 17.32 -15.62
C LEU A 234 20.81 18.82 -15.39
N THR A 235 21.05 19.57 -16.47
CA THR A 235 21.33 21.01 -16.43
C THR A 235 20.03 21.81 -16.38
N GLU A 236 20.08 23.06 -15.88
CA GLU A 236 18.87 23.87 -15.65
C GLU A 236 18.05 24.12 -16.93
N GLY A 237 18.69 24.15 -18.11
CA GLY A 237 18.05 24.46 -19.39
C GLY A 237 17.04 23.42 -19.89
N PHE A 238 16.85 22.32 -19.17
CA PHE A 238 15.88 21.27 -19.48
C PHE A 238 14.91 21.02 -18.32
N MET A 239 14.83 21.96 -17.38
CA MET A 239 13.94 21.86 -16.22
C MET A 239 12.79 22.87 -16.39
N PRO A 240 11.53 22.46 -16.26
CA PRO A 240 10.39 23.38 -16.41
C PRO A 240 10.17 24.31 -15.21
N LEU A 241 10.92 24.08 -14.13
CA LEU A 241 10.88 24.89 -12.92
C LEU A 241 12.30 24.99 -12.38
N PRO A 242 12.69 26.15 -11.80
CA PRO A 242 13.96 26.28 -11.14
C PRO A 242 14.04 25.30 -9.97
N PRO A 243 15.14 24.56 -9.81
CA PRO A 243 15.26 23.63 -8.72
C PRO A 243 15.37 24.33 -7.38
N LYS A 244 14.90 23.64 -6.35
CA LYS A 244 14.80 24.18 -5.00
C LYS A 244 15.52 23.29 -4.02
N GLU A 245 16.65 23.78 -3.53
CA GLU A 245 17.35 23.19 -2.41
C GLU A 245 16.49 23.15 -1.14
N GLY A 246 16.68 22.10 -0.33
CA GLY A 246 16.03 22.00 0.95
C GLY A 246 15.97 20.59 1.52
N LYS A 247 15.26 20.46 2.65
CA LYS A 247 15.08 19.16 3.33
C LYS A 247 14.36 18.14 2.46
N LEU A 248 13.44 18.58 1.59
CA LEU A 248 12.70 17.67 0.70
C LEU A 248 13.61 17.08 -0.38
N ALA A 249 14.42 17.91 -1.06
CA ALA A 249 15.40 17.45 -2.05
C ALA A 249 16.36 16.42 -1.43
N LYS A 250 16.96 16.73 -0.27
CA LYS A 250 17.83 15.78 0.45
C LYS A 250 17.14 14.45 0.77
N ARG A 251 15.85 14.49 1.13
CA ARG A 251 15.06 13.29 1.41
C ARG A 251 14.78 12.49 0.14
N ILE A 252 14.45 13.15 -0.97
CA ILE A 252 14.23 12.49 -2.26
C ILE A 252 15.50 11.75 -2.65
N SER A 253 16.67 12.40 -2.62
CA SER A 253 17.94 11.76 -2.96
C SER A 253 18.26 10.55 -2.09
N GLN A 254 17.90 10.58 -0.79
CA GLN A 254 18.04 9.43 0.12
C GLN A 254 17.09 8.27 -0.18
N TYR A 255 15.96 8.54 -0.86
CA TYR A 255 14.95 7.54 -1.19
C TYR A 255 15.18 6.93 -2.56
N VAL A 256 16.01 7.54 -3.41
CA VAL A 256 16.43 6.95 -4.68
C VAL A 256 17.31 5.74 -4.41
N ARG A 257 16.97 4.61 -5.03
CA ARG A 257 17.77 3.38 -5.00
C ARG A 257 18.18 3.00 -6.41
N ASP A 258 19.39 2.45 -6.50
CA ASP A 258 19.95 1.90 -7.73
C ASP A 258 19.17 0.67 -8.21
#